data_AF-A0A7S4BL91-F1
#
_entry.id   AF-A0A7S4BL91-F1
#
_cell.length_a   1.000
_cell.length_b   1.000
_cell.length_c   1.000
_cell.angle_alpha   90.00
_cell.angle_beta   90.00
_cell.angle_gamma   90.00
#
_symmetry.space_group_name_H-M   'P 1'
#
loop_
_entity.id
_entity.type
_entity.pdbx_description
1 polymer ?
#
loop_
_entity_poly.entity_id
_entity_poly.type
_entity_poly.pdbx_seq_one_letter_code
_entity_poly.pdbx_strand_id
1 'polypeptide(L)'
;TVSTAAATASSSSSSSLSALSPSDVVAVVTSFVKARHTCPPLFAAISHELVSTDKLALFSGEHIAAVALAYAHALPDEQPLFHAVAAQLARPDRRRSFSSEALTRTLGAFTSTERAAPALYEVLSHELAQPERLSSLSMPSLCSVAAHLATVGHASPPLLDAITQRACAVAAAAADAREARWHARSLVRLAWALAIFDRPQVAQVAEIFSATLNPDAENSSISPASLGRLHQIELWFLERSAVSPLSAALRERCRAHFVRTQRVAAPSAMQQEVFHALRDMCTSATHEAVTDTAYSVDVAVEWKGVRVGVEVDGPSHYLAHTRIPKGATMLKRRQLRALGWHLASIPLWEWAEVAGVKHGFEAPRFRYREPAESRQDEAAKFRYLASKLDLAIEGRPPPFETVYSGYIVQGNRDAAGRRGGGGSSGGGGGGGSG
;
A
#
# COMPACT_ATOMS: atom_id res chain seq x y z
N THR A 1 24.90 43.94 11.55
CA THR A 1 25.77 43.40 10.48
C THR A 1 25.61 41.91 10.22
N VAL A 2 24.95 41.13 11.09
CA VAL A 2 24.65 39.69 10.84
C VAL A 2 23.42 39.49 9.93
N SER A 3 22.50 40.46 9.85
CA SER A 3 21.30 40.38 9.00
C SER A 3 21.57 40.58 7.49
N THR A 4 22.68 41.22 7.12
CA THR A 4 23.01 41.54 5.72
C THR A 4 23.88 40.48 5.04
N ALA A 5 24.62 39.66 5.79
CA ALA A 5 25.46 38.58 5.25
C ALA A 5 24.65 37.31 4.88
N ALA A 6 23.51 37.06 5.53
CA ALA A 6 22.59 35.98 5.15
C ALA A 6 21.81 36.32 3.86
N ALA A 7 21.55 37.61 3.61
CA ALA A 7 20.90 38.08 2.39
C ALA A 7 21.82 38.03 1.15
N THR A 8 23.13 38.26 1.32
CA THR A 8 24.10 38.21 0.21
C THR A 8 24.57 36.81 -0.16
N ALA A 9 24.54 35.84 0.78
CA ALA A 9 24.80 34.43 0.48
C ALA A 9 23.59 33.72 -0.16
N SER A 10 22.37 34.15 0.15
CA SER A 10 21.15 33.65 -0.50
C SER A 10 21.00 34.19 -1.93
N SER A 11 21.44 35.43 -2.21
CA SER A 11 21.38 36.00 -3.56
C SER A 11 22.41 35.44 -4.54
N SER A 12 23.59 34.99 -4.08
CA SER A 12 24.63 34.40 -4.94
C SER A 12 24.41 32.92 -5.22
N SER A 13 23.78 32.19 -4.29
CA SER A 13 23.36 30.80 -4.49
C SER A 13 22.10 30.68 -5.37
N SER A 14 21.15 31.62 -5.27
CA SER A 14 19.96 31.64 -6.15
C SER A 14 20.32 31.88 -7.62
N SER A 15 21.27 32.76 -7.92
CA SER A 15 21.72 33.04 -9.29
C SER A 15 22.41 31.85 -9.97
N SER A 16 22.99 30.92 -9.19
CA SER A 16 23.62 29.71 -9.71
C SER A 16 22.59 28.61 -10.02
N LEU A 17 21.56 28.47 -9.18
CA LEU A 17 20.48 27.50 -9.39
C LEU A 17 19.56 27.87 -10.56
N SER A 18 19.32 29.16 -10.79
CA SER A 18 18.53 29.64 -11.93
C SER A 18 19.15 29.29 -13.28
N ALA A 19 20.48 29.16 -13.35
CA ALA A 19 21.21 28.82 -14.57
C ALA A 19 21.21 27.32 -14.92
N LEU A 20 20.85 26.44 -13.99
CA LEU A 20 20.88 24.99 -14.21
C LEU A 20 19.85 24.56 -15.27
N SER A 21 20.29 23.78 -16.25
CA SER A 21 19.39 23.13 -17.22
C SER A 21 18.58 22.01 -16.55
N PRO A 22 17.47 21.55 -17.16
CA PRO A 22 16.73 20.39 -16.65
C PRO A 22 17.62 19.15 -16.44
N SER A 23 18.56 18.91 -17.35
CA SER A 23 19.50 17.80 -17.26
C SER A 23 20.46 17.94 -16.08
N ASP A 24 20.94 19.16 -15.81
CA ASP A 24 21.83 19.43 -14.68
C ASP A 24 21.11 19.18 -13.36
N VAL A 25 19.86 19.67 -13.23
CA VAL A 25 19.04 19.43 -12.03
C VAL A 25 18.85 17.93 -11.80
N VAL A 26 18.49 17.17 -12.83
CA VAL A 26 18.32 15.71 -12.72
C VAL A 26 19.63 15.02 -12.33
N ALA A 27 20.75 15.39 -12.94
CA ALA A 27 22.06 14.82 -12.62
C ALA A 27 22.44 15.07 -11.15
N VAL A 28 22.25 16.31 -10.67
CA VAL A 28 22.49 16.68 -9.27
C VAL A 28 21.63 15.82 -8.35
N VAL A 29 20.30 15.88 -8.43
CA VAL A 29 19.43 15.21 -7.45
C VAL A 29 19.58 13.68 -7.49
N THR A 30 19.77 13.09 -8.67
CA THR A 30 19.94 11.63 -8.79
C THR A 30 21.32 11.16 -8.32
N SER A 31 22.38 11.97 -8.47
CA SER A 31 23.71 11.62 -7.97
C SER A 31 23.75 11.52 -6.45
N PHE A 32 23.11 12.46 -5.73
CA PHE A 32 22.96 12.43 -4.27
C PHE A 32 22.27 11.14 -3.81
N VAL A 33 21.13 10.80 -4.43
CA VAL A 33 20.39 9.58 -4.11
C VAL A 33 21.21 8.32 -4.38
N LYS A 34 21.90 8.24 -5.53
CA LYS A 34 22.78 7.11 -5.87
C LYS A 34 23.94 6.97 -4.88
N ALA A 35 24.51 8.09 -4.43
CA ALA A 35 25.57 8.13 -3.43
C ALA A 35 25.05 7.85 -2.00
N ARG A 36 23.72 7.66 -1.82
CA ARG A 36 23.06 7.51 -0.52
C ARG A 36 23.33 8.68 0.43
N HIS A 37 23.55 9.86 -0.14
CA HIS A 37 23.73 11.11 0.58
C HIS A 37 22.51 12.00 0.35
N THR A 38 22.08 12.70 1.40
CA THR A 38 21.01 13.70 1.31
C THR A 38 21.54 15.04 1.81
N CYS A 39 21.12 16.12 1.15
CA CYS A 39 21.41 17.48 1.58
C CYS A 39 20.08 18.25 1.59
N PRO A 40 19.28 18.15 2.67
CA PRO A 40 17.97 18.77 2.74
C PRO A 40 17.96 20.27 2.38
N PRO A 41 18.93 21.10 2.80
CA PRO A 41 18.97 22.51 2.39
C PRO A 41 19.13 22.70 0.87
N LEU A 42 19.96 21.89 0.21
CA LEU A 42 20.14 21.95 -1.25
C LEU A 42 18.87 21.51 -1.98
N PHE A 43 18.25 20.42 -1.55
CA PHE A 43 16.99 19.94 -2.12
C PHE A 43 15.87 20.97 -1.91
N ALA A 44 15.76 21.58 -0.74
CA ALA A 44 14.78 22.65 -0.49
C ALA A 44 15.02 23.86 -1.40
N ALA A 45 16.29 24.26 -1.61
CA ALA A 45 16.63 25.38 -2.50
C ALA A 45 16.30 25.08 -3.98
N ILE A 46 16.60 23.86 -4.45
CA ILE A 46 16.24 23.42 -5.81
C ILE A 46 14.71 23.36 -5.95
N SER A 47 14.00 22.77 -4.98
CA SER A 47 12.53 22.71 -4.96
C SER A 47 11.93 24.11 -5.06
N HIS A 48 12.38 25.03 -4.20
CA HIS A 48 11.92 26.41 -4.21
C HIS A 48 12.11 27.08 -5.58
N GLU A 49 13.28 26.94 -6.20
CA GLU A 49 13.54 27.48 -7.54
C GLU A 49 12.61 26.87 -8.59
N LEU A 50 12.48 25.53 -8.61
CA LEU A 50 11.62 24.83 -9.59
C LEU A 50 10.14 25.23 -9.47
N VAL A 51 9.66 25.45 -8.25
CA VAL A 51 8.25 25.76 -7.97
C VAL A 51 7.98 27.26 -8.16
N SER A 52 8.79 28.15 -7.58
CA SER A 52 8.55 29.61 -7.61
C SER A 52 8.65 30.22 -9.01
N THR A 53 9.41 29.59 -9.91
CA THR A 53 9.59 30.06 -11.30
C THR A 53 8.81 29.24 -12.33
N ASP A 54 8.00 28.26 -11.89
CA ASP A 54 7.35 27.25 -12.75
C ASP A 54 8.33 26.57 -13.74
N LYS A 55 9.60 26.39 -13.33
CA LYS A 55 10.66 25.86 -14.19
C LYS A 55 10.37 24.42 -14.65
N LEU A 56 9.54 23.68 -13.91
CA LEU A 56 9.06 22.35 -14.32
C LEU A 56 8.33 22.36 -15.67
N ALA A 57 7.77 23.49 -16.12
CA ALA A 57 7.20 23.61 -17.45
C ALA A 57 8.23 23.40 -18.58
N LEU A 58 9.52 23.68 -18.31
CA LEU A 58 10.62 23.47 -19.25
C LEU A 58 11.15 22.03 -19.26
N PHE A 59 10.73 21.21 -18.29
CA PHE A 59 11.22 19.84 -18.14
C PHE A 59 10.41 18.90 -19.04
N SER A 60 11.07 17.85 -19.54
CA SER A 60 10.39 16.71 -20.17
C SER A 60 9.70 15.86 -19.10
N GLY A 61 8.74 15.01 -19.51
CA GLY A 61 8.11 14.06 -18.59
C GLY A 61 9.12 13.13 -17.89
N GLU A 62 10.19 12.73 -18.60
CA GLU A 62 11.27 11.92 -18.00
C GLU A 62 12.03 12.69 -16.92
N HIS A 63 12.37 13.96 -17.17
CA HIS A 63 13.06 14.79 -16.18
C HIS A 63 12.19 14.99 -14.93
N ILE A 64 10.90 15.31 -15.12
CA ILE A 64 9.96 15.48 -13.98
C ILE A 64 9.87 14.20 -13.16
N ALA A 65 9.71 13.04 -13.82
CA ALA A 65 9.60 11.75 -13.14
C ALA A 65 10.89 11.39 -12.38
N ALA A 66 12.06 11.70 -12.94
CA ALA A 66 13.35 11.48 -12.29
C ALA A 66 13.54 12.38 -11.06
N VAL A 67 13.18 13.67 -11.17
CA VAL A 67 13.19 14.61 -10.05
C VAL A 67 12.25 14.12 -8.95
N ALA A 68 10.99 13.79 -9.28
CA ALA A 68 10.01 13.32 -8.30
C ALA A 68 10.51 12.09 -7.52
N LEU A 69 11.08 11.10 -8.22
CA LEU A 69 11.63 9.90 -7.58
C LEU A 69 12.84 10.23 -6.69
N ALA A 70 13.73 11.11 -7.14
CA ALA A 70 14.88 11.51 -6.34
C ALA A 70 14.45 12.21 -5.03
N TYR A 71 13.46 13.11 -5.10
CA TYR A 71 12.91 13.75 -3.91
C TYR A 71 12.16 12.78 -3.01
N ALA A 72 11.45 11.79 -3.55
CA ALA A 72 10.80 10.77 -2.74
C ALA A 72 11.80 10.00 -1.85
N HIS A 73 13.04 9.83 -2.30
CA HIS A 73 14.10 9.18 -1.53
C HIS A 73 14.89 10.12 -0.63
N ALA A 74 15.12 11.37 -1.06
CA ALA A 74 15.99 12.30 -0.34
C ALA A 74 15.26 13.27 0.59
N LEU A 75 14.07 13.71 0.21
CA LEU A 75 13.26 14.70 0.93
C LEU A 75 11.75 14.47 0.69
N PRO A 76 11.18 13.35 1.18
CA PRO A 76 9.79 12.97 0.88
C PRO A 76 8.76 13.97 1.39
N ASP A 77 9.12 14.80 2.38
CA ASP A 77 8.25 15.79 3.01
C ASP A 77 8.08 17.09 2.19
N GLU A 78 8.77 17.22 1.04
CA GLU A 78 8.77 18.41 0.16
C GLU A 78 7.44 18.60 -0.60
N GLN A 79 6.37 18.95 0.11
CA GLN A 79 5.01 19.11 -0.43
C GLN A 79 4.92 20.05 -1.64
N PRO A 80 5.59 21.23 -1.68
CA PRO A 80 5.47 22.15 -2.80
C PRO A 80 5.87 21.51 -4.13
N LEU A 81 6.95 20.75 -4.15
CA LEU A 81 7.41 20.07 -5.36
C LEU A 81 6.42 18.99 -5.82
N PHE A 82 5.93 18.14 -4.92
CA PHE A 82 4.97 17.09 -5.30
C PHE A 82 3.64 17.67 -5.81
N HIS A 83 3.17 18.79 -5.24
CA HIS A 83 2.01 19.51 -5.79
C HIS A 83 2.30 20.04 -7.20
N ALA A 84 3.49 20.62 -7.43
CA ALA A 84 3.86 21.12 -8.75
C ALA A 84 3.98 19.99 -9.78
N VAL A 85 4.53 18.82 -9.41
CA VAL A 85 4.56 17.62 -10.27
C VAL A 85 3.14 17.15 -10.62
N ALA A 86 2.25 17.08 -9.62
CA ALA A 86 0.85 16.70 -9.85
C ALA A 86 0.14 17.72 -10.77
N ALA A 87 0.41 19.01 -10.63
CA ALA A 87 -0.13 20.07 -11.49
C ALA A 87 0.34 19.95 -12.94
N GLN A 88 1.60 19.53 -13.18
CA GLN A 88 2.07 19.21 -14.53
C GLN A 88 1.25 18.08 -15.15
N LEU A 89 1.01 17.00 -14.40
CA LEU A 89 0.17 15.90 -14.86
C LEU A 89 -1.32 16.24 -14.89
N ALA A 90 -1.80 17.30 -14.25
CA ALA A 90 -3.19 17.72 -14.37
C ALA A 90 -3.51 18.26 -15.78
N ARG A 91 -2.51 18.79 -16.51
CA ARG A 91 -2.66 19.42 -17.83
C ARG A 91 -2.62 18.40 -18.97
N PRO A 92 -3.66 18.26 -19.82
CA PRO A 92 -3.71 17.25 -20.88
C PRO A 92 -2.50 17.25 -21.83
N ASP A 93 -2.06 18.43 -22.28
CA ASP A 93 -0.92 18.56 -23.21
C ASP A 93 0.39 18.07 -22.58
N ARG A 94 0.53 18.28 -21.27
CA ARG A 94 1.70 17.86 -20.51
C ARG A 94 1.67 16.36 -20.27
N ARG A 95 0.52 15.75 -19.94
CA ARG A 95 0.38 14.28 -19.78
C ARG A 95 0.92 13.51 -20.97
N ARG A 96 0.65 13.99 -22.19
CA ARG A 96 1.11 13.37 -23.44
C ARG A 96 2.64 13.35 -23.59
N SER A 97 3.35 14.27 -22.95
CA SER A 97 4.82 14.33 -22.96
C SER A 97 5.50 13.30 -22.06
N PHE A 98 4.75 12.62 -21.18
CA PHE A 98 5.29 11.54 -20.35
C PHE A 98 5.21 10.22 -21.09
N SER A 99 6.32 9.48 -21.15
CA SER A 99 6.29 8.08 -21.56
C SER A 99 5.56 7.22 -20.51
N SER A 100 5.20 5.99 -20.86
CA SER A 100 4.63 5.03 -19.91
C SER A 100 5.58 4.73 -18.74
N GLU A 101 6.89 4.74 -18.99
CA GLU A 101 7.91 4.56 -17.94
C GLU A 101 8.02 5.79 -17.04
N ALA A 102 7.92 7.01 -17.59
CA ALA A 102 7.87 8.23 -16.79
C ALA A 102 6.62 8.29 -15.89
N LEU A 103 5.46 7.87 -16.40
CA LEU A 103 4.23 7.77 -15.62
C LEU A 103 4.37 6.73 -14.50
N THR A 104 4.92 5.55 -14.81
CA THR A 104 5.19 4.49 -13.83
C THR A 104 6.14 4.94 -12.73
N ARG A 105 7.19 5.68 -13.10
CA ARG A 105 8.17 6.25 -12.16
C ARG A 105 7.56 7.34 -11.29
N THR A 106 6.71 8.19 -11.87
CA THR A 106 5.98 9.21 -11.10
C THR A 106 5.05 8.54 -10.09
N LEU A 107 4.30 7.52 -10.50
CA LEU A 107 3.49 6.71 -9.59
C LEU A 107 4.33 6.12 -8.45
N GLY A 108 5.50 5.57 -8.77
CA GLY A 108 6.45 5.05 -7.78
C GLY A 108 6.94 6.11 -6.79
N ALA A 109 7.25 7.31 -7.28
CA ALA A 109 7.68 8.44 -6.44
C ALA A 109 6.61 8.81 -5.41
N PHE A 110 5.35 9.00 -5.84
CA PHE A 110 4.24 9.32 -4.94
C PHE A 110 3.96 8.17 -3.96
N THR A 111 4.04 6.93 -4.42
CA THR A 111 3.91 5.74 -3.57
C THR A 111 4.98 5.69 -2.49
N SER A 112 6.25 6.00 -2.82
CA SER A 112 7.36 6.02 -1.86
C SER A 112 7.23 7.12 -0.81
N THR A 113 6.54 8.23 -1.12
CA THR A 113 6.19 9.23 -0.11
C THR A 113 4.99 8.84 0.75
N GLU A 114 4.31 7.74 0.41
CA GLU A 114 3.10 7.24 1.05
C GLU A 114 1.98 8.30 1.13
N ARG A 115 2.00 9.31 0.25
CA ARG A 115 1.03 10.40 0.25
C ARG A 115 -0.30 9.96 -0.35
N ALA A 116 -1.40 10.52 0.15
CA ALA A 116 -2.68 10.44 -0.54
C ALA A 116 -2.72 11.48 -1.68
N ALA A 117 -2.91 11.00 -2.91
CA ALA A 117 -3.09 11.85 -4.08
C ALA A 117 -4.15 11.24 -5.01
N PRO A 118 -5.41 11.07 -4.55
CA PRO A 118 -6.42 10.28 -5.26
C PRO A 118 -6.68 10.77 -6.69
N ALA A 119 -6.74 12.08 -6.90
CA ALA A 119 -6.92 12.65 -8.24
C ALA A 119 -5.73 12.36 -9.17
N LEU A 120 -4.50 12.37 -8.64
CA LEU A 120 -3.32 12.02 -9.42
C LEU A 120 -3.29 10.51 -9.74
N TYR A 121 -3.62 9.66 -8.77
CA TYR A 121 -3.69 8.22 -8.97
C TYR A 121 -4.74 7.86 -10.03
N GLU A 122 -5.90 8.50 -10.01
CA GLU A 122 -6.93 8.33 -11.04
C GLU A 122 -6.41 8.73 -12.44
N VAL A 123 -5.76 9.89 -12.54
CA VAL A 123 -5.15 10.36 -13.80
C VAL A 123 -4.09 9.38 -14.31
N LEU A 124 -3.17 8.95 -13.44
CA LEU A 124 -2.12 8.01 -13.80
C LEU A 124 -2.70 6.65 -14.21
N SER A 125 -3.73 6.17 -13.50
CA SER A 125 -4.42 4.94 -13.82
C SER A 125 -5.12 5.00 -15.18
N HIS A 126 -5.82 6.09 -15.47
CA HIS A 126 -6.47 6.30 -16.77
C HIS A 126 -5.46 6.37 -17.93
N GLU A 127 -4.34 7.09 -17.75
CA GLU A 127 -3.29 7.16 -18.77
C GLU A 127 -2.61 5.80 -18.98
N LEU A 128 -2.23 5.11 -17.90
CA LEU A 128 -1.57 3.81 -18.00
C LEU A 128 -2.49 2.69 -18.51
N ALA A 129 -3.81 2.87 -18.45
CA ALA A 129 -4.80 1.95 -19.02
C ALA A 129 -4.94 2.06 -20.54
N GLN A 130 -4.42 3.12 -21.17
CA GLN A 130 -4.51 3.26 -22.62
C GLN A 130 -3.74 2.12 -23.32
N PRO A 131 -4.32 1.46 -24.34
CA PRO A 131 -3.74 0.26 -24.96
C PRO A 131 -2.30 0.46 -25.43
N GLU A 132 -2.01 1.59 -26.09
CA GLU A 132 -0.67 1.91 -26.60
C GLU A 132 0.34 2.08 -25.47
N ARG A 133 -0.04 2.73 -24.37
CA ARG A 133 0.82 2.95 -23.21
C ARG A 133 1.06 1.67 -22.42
N LEU A 134 0.02 0.88 -22.23
CA LEU A 134 0.11 -0.41 -21.55
C LEU A 134 0.98 -1.39 -22.34
N SER A 135 0.83 -1.42 -23.66
CA SER A 135 1.58 -2.32 -24.54
C SER A 135 3.09 -2.06 -24.54
N SER A 136 3.49 -0.81 -24.29
CA SER A 136 4.90 -0.37 -24.27
C SER A 136 5.62 -0.65 -22.95
N LEU A 137 4.90 -1.03 -21.88
CA LEU A 137 5.51 -1.29 -20.58
C LEU A 137 6.21 -2.65 -20.54
N SER A 138 7.37 -2.67 -19.90
CA SER A 138 8.06 -3.93 -19.57
C SER A 138 7.29 -4.75 -18.53
N MET A 139 7.55 -6.07 -18.45
CA MET A 139 6.94 -6.94 -17.42
C MET A 139 7.18 -6.43 -15.97
N PRO A 140 8.40 -6.01 -15.59
CA PRO A 140 8.61 -5.38 -14.28
C PRO A 140 7.79 -4.10 -14.07
N SER A 141 7.68 -3.24 -15.08
CA SER A 141 6.93 -1.98 -14.98
C SER A 141 5.43 -2.23 -14.84
N LEU A 142 4.85 -3.14 -15.64
CA LEU A 142 3.44 -3.57 -15.52
C LEU A 142 3.11 -4.02 -14.10
N CYS A 143 3.90 -4.95 -13.56
CA CYS A 143 3.67 -5.50 -12.23
C CYS A 143 3.94 -4.46 -11.13
N SER A 144 4.80 -3.47 -11.37
CA SER A 144 5.09 -2.39 -10.42
C SER A 144 3.96 -1.37 -10.36
N VAL A 145 3.30 -1.06 -11.48
CA VAL A 145 2.08 -0.21 -11.49
C VAL A 145 1.02 -0.80 -10.56
N ALA A 146 0.66 -2.08 -10.74
CA ALA A 146 -0.31 -2.75 -9.87
C ALA A 146 0.11 -2.71 -8.38
N ALA A 147 1.39 -2.94 -8.10
CA ALA A 147 1.92 -2.93 -6.75
C ALA A 147 1.89 -1.56 -6.09
N HIS A 148 2.19 -0.51 -6.85
CA HIS A 148 2.15 0.86 -6.36
C HIS A 148 0.72 1.26 -5.99
N LEU A 149 -0.25 0.99 -6.89
CA LEU A 149 -1.67 1.20 -6.64
C LEU A 149 -2.16 0.43 -5.41
N ALA A 150 -1.76 -0.84 -5.29
CA ALA A 150 -2.08 -1.65 -4.12
C ALA A 150 -1.45 -1.10 -2.83
N THR A 151 -0.20 -0.64 -2.88
CA THR A 151 0.48 -0.05 -1.71
C THR A 151 -0.30 1.15 -1.18
N VAL A 152 -0.78 2.03 -2.06
CA VAL A 152 -1.57 3.21 -1.70
C VAL A 152 -3.08 2.93 -1.55
N GLY A 153 -3.52 1.68 -1.70
CA GLY A 153 -4.93 1.31 -1.59
C GLY A 153 -5.83 1.92 -2.69
N HIS A 154 -5.27 2.39 -3.81
CA HIS A 154 -6.05 2.96 -4.91
C HIS A 154 -6.51 1.85 -5.87
N ALA A 155 -7.79 1.49 -5.79
CA ALA A 155 -8.37 0.47 -6.66
C ALA A 155 -8.64 1.05 -8.06
N SER A 156 -8.05 0.43 -9.09
CA SER A 156 -8.37 0.70 -10.49
C SER A 156 -8.66 -0.62 -11.21
N PRO A 157 -9.88 -1.19 -11.06
CA PRO A 157 -10.20 -2.51 -11.62
C PRO A 157 -9.94 -2.64 -13.12
N PRO A 158 -10.32 -1.67 -13.99
CA PRO A 158 -10.04 -1.77 -15.42
C PRO A 158 -8.54 -1.88 -15.74
N LEU A 159 -7.71 -1.07 -15.08
CA LEU A 159 -6.26 -1.12 -15.26
C LEU A 159 -5.66 -2.42 -14.72
N LEU A 160 -6.11 -2.88 -13.55
CA LEU A 160 -5.65 -4.14 -12.96
C LEU A 160 -5.98 -5.34 -13.85
N ASP A 161 -7.18 -5.36 -14.45
CA ASP A 161 -7.59 -6.41 -15.39
C ASP A 161 -6.72 -6.36 -16.67
N ALA A 162 -6.49 -5.18 -17.22
CA ALA A 162 -5.64 -5.00 -18.40
C ALA A 162 -4.17 -5.39 -18.14
N ILE A 163 -3.59 -4.96 -17.01
CA ILE A 163 -2.25 -5.36 -16.56
C ILE A 163 -2.18 -6.87 -16.41
N THR A 164 -3.19 -7.49 -15.80
CA THR A 164 -3.21 -8.94 -15.57
C THR A 164 -3.23 -9.70 -16.88
N GLN A 165 -4.12 -9.33 -17.80
CA GLN A 165 -4.19 -9.96 -19.12
C GLN A 165 -2.86 -9.84 -19.86
N ARG A 166 -2.26 -8.64 -19.88
CA ARG A 166 -0.99 -8.39 -20.56
C ARG A 166 0.17 -9.15 -19.91
N ALA A 167 0.27 -9.15 -18.59
CA ALA A 167 1.33 -9.85 -17.86
C ALA A 167 1.25 -11.37 -18.05
N CYS A 168 0.05 -11.94 -18.02
CA CYS A 168 -0.17 -13.36 -18.32
C CYS A 168 0.24 -13.70 -19.76
N ALA A 169 -0.14 -12.87 -20.74
CA ALA A 169 0.26 -13.07 -22.13
C ALA A 169 1.78 -12.99 -22.34
N VAL A 170 2.45 -12.01 -21.72
CA VAL A 170 3.92 -11.89 -21.77
C VAL A 170 4.61 -13.07 -21.09
N ALA A 171 4.07 -13.56 -19.97
CA ALA A 171 4.62 -14.73 -19.29
C ALA A 171 4.46 -16.01 -20.12
N ALA A 172 3.31 -16.21 -20.78
CA ALA A 172 3.05 -17.34 -21.66
C ALA A 172 3.94 -17.35 -22.91
N ALA A 173 4.41 -16.18 -23.35
CA ALA A 173 5.28 -16.01 -24.51
C ALA A 173 6.79 -16.04 -24.17
N ALA A 174 7.17 -16.40 -22.93
CA ALA A 174 8.58 -16.46 -22.54
C ALA A 174 9.37 -17.41 -23.43
N ALA A 175 10.50 -16.95 -23.98
CA ALA A 175 11.29 -17.71 -24.95
C ALA A 175 12.07 -18.86 -24.30
N ASP A 176 12.45 -18.71 -23.03
CA ASP A 176 13.23 -19.70 -22.30
C ASP A 176 12.95 -19.71 -20.77
N ALA A 177 13.52 -20.70 -20.08
CA ALA A 177 13.35 -20.89 -18.64
C ALA A 177 14.00 -19.78 -17.79
N ARG A 178 14.95 -19.00 -18.33
CA ARG A 178 15.55 -17.86 -17.62
C ARG A 178 14.60 -16.67 -17.66
N GLU A 179 14.02 -16.38 -18.82
CA GLU A 179 13.01 -15.34 -19.00
C GLU A 179 11.76 -15.64 -18.17
N ALA A 180 11.25 -16.87 -18.21
CA ALA A 180 10.13 -17.31 -17.37
C ALA A 180 10.40 -17.03 -15.88
N ARG A 181 11.61 -17.34 -15.41
CA ARG A 181 12.02 -17.10 -14.00
C ARG A 181 12.16 -15.63 -13.66
N TRP A 182 12.56 -14.81 -14.63
CA TRP A 182 12.56 -13.35 -14.48
C TRP A 182 11.12 -12.82 -14.34
N HIS A 183 10.21 -13.30 -15.19
CA HIS A 183 8.78 -12.96 -15.16
C HIS A 183 8.10 -13.40 -13.86
N ALA A 184 8.37 -14.60 -13.36
CA ALA A 184 7.82 -15.13 -12.12
C ALA A 184 7.98 -14.17 -10.93
N ARG A 185 9.16 -13.53 -10.79
CA ARG A 185 9.40 -12.53 -9.70
C ARG A 185 8.53 -11.28 -9.83
N SER A 186 8.21 -10.86 -11.05
CA SER A 186 7.31 -9.73 -11.31
C SER A 186 5.86 -10.14 -11.05
N LEU A 187 5.47 -11.35 -11.47
CA LEU A 187 4.12 -11.90 -11.25
C LEU A 187 3.77 -12.06 -9.77
N VAL A 188 4.72 -12.42 -8.90
CA VAL A 188 4.50 -12.41 -7.44
C VAL A 188 4.03 -11.04 -6.95
N ARG A 189 4.59 -9.97 -7.50
CA ARG A 189 4.21 -8.60 -7.13
C ARG A 189 2.79 -8.27 -7.62
N LEU A 190 2.44 -8.70 -8.83
CA LEU A 190 1.09 -8.55 -9.37
C LEU A 190 0.06 -9.35 -8.58
N ALA A 191 0.32 -10.63 -8.30
CA ALA A 191 -0.58 -11.48 -7.51
C ALA A 191 -0.80 -10.91 -6.10
N TRP A 192 0.24 -10.36 -5.48
CA TRP A 192 0.10 -9.67 -4.19
C TRP A 192 -0.79 -8.43 -4.28
N ALA A 193 -0.64 -7.62 -5.33
CA ALA A 193 -1.50 -6.47 -5.57
C ALA A 193 -2.97 -6.87 -5.78
N LEU A 194 -3.20 -7.93 -6.57
CA LEU A 194 -4.51 -8.52 -6.78
C LEU A 194 -5.10 -9.08 -5.47
N ALA A 195 -4.28 -9.68 -4.62
CA ALA A 195 -4.68 -10.20 -3.32
C ALA A 195 -5.11 -9.07 -2.37
N ILE A 196 -4.46 -7.90 -2.38
CA ILE A 196 -4.90 -6.71 -1.61
C ILE A 196 -6.32 -6.32 -1.99
N PHE A 197 -6.61 -6.24 -3.29
CA PHE A 197 -7.93 -5.85 -3.82
C PHE A 197 -8.94 -7.00 -3.93
N ASP A 198 -8.61 -8.16 -3.37
CA ASP A 198 -9.48 -9.35 -3.33
C ASP A 198 -9.91 -9.87 -4.71
N ARG A 199 -9.02 -9.76 -5.70
CA ARG A 199 -9.30 -10.10 -7.11
C ARG A 199 -9.13 -11.61 -7.36
N PRO A 200 -10.08 -12.30 -8.01
CA PRO A 200 -9.99 -13.75 -8.26
C PRO A 200 -8.82 -14.14 -9.18
N GLN A 201 -8.31 -13.20 -9.98
CA GLN A 201 -7.19 -13.42 -10.89
C GLN A 201 -5.87 -13.79 -10.17
N VAL A 202 -5.79 -13.66 -8.84
CA VAL A 202 -4.68 -14.20 -8.04
C VAL A 202 -4.42 -15.67 -8.40
N ALA A 203 -5.47 -16.48 -8.55
CA ALA A 203 -5.33 -17.90 -8.86
C ALA A 203 -4.61 -18.12 -10.20
N GLN A 204 -5.08 -17.46 -11.27
CA GLN A 204 -4.47 -17.55 -12.59
C GLN A 204 -3.00 -17.12 -12.58
N VAL A 205 -2.69 -15.99 -11.94
CA VAL A 205 -1.31 -15.48 -11.88
C VAL A 205 -0.40 -16.40 -11.06
N ALA A 206 -0.93 -16.98 -9.98
CA ALA A 206 -0.19 -17.89 -9.11
C ALA A 206 0.19 -19.20 -9.79
N GLU A 207 -0.68 -19.79 -10.60
CA GLU A 207 -0.37 -20.98 -11.41
C GLU A 207 0.84 -20.76 -12.35
N ILE A 208 0.96 -19.57 -12.94
CA ILE A 208 2.05 -19.27 -13.88
C ILE A 208 3.39 -19.24 -13.15
N PHE A 209 3.48 -18.51 -12.04
CA PHE A 209 4.76 -18.39 -11.35
C PHE A 209 5.08 -19.62 -10.49
N SER A 210 4.09 -20.38 -9.99
CA SER A 210 4.33 -21.58 -9.17
C SER A 210 5.07 -22.66 -9.96
N ALA A 211 4.71 -22.86 -11.23
CA ALA A 211 5.40 -23.78 -12.14
C ALA A 211 6.88 -23.42 -12.35
N THR A 212 7.24 -22.15 -12.14
CA THR A 212 8.58 -21.62 -12.42
C THR A 212 9.44 -21.48 -11.15
N LEU A 213 8.81 -21.21 -9.99
CA LEU A 213 9.50 -21.06 -8.71
C LEU A 213 9.87 -22.45 -8.14
N ASN A 214 11.07 -22.92 -8.47
CA ASN A 214 11.59 -24.18 -7.91
C ASN A 214 12.05 -24.00 -6.44
N PRO A 215 11.50 -24.76 -5.48
CA PRO A 215 11.87 -24.69 -4.06
C PRO A 215 13.29 -25.20 -3.74
N ASP A 216 13.85 -26.07 -4.57
CA ASP A 216 15.10 -26.80 -4.30
C ASP A 216 16.32 -26.27 -5.06
N ALA A 217 16.10 -25.26 -5.93
CA ALA A 217 17.20 -24.59 -6.57
C ALA A 217 17.97 -23.77 -5.51
N GLU A 218 19.17 -24.23 -5.15
CA GLU A 218 20.15 -23.51 -4.29
C GLU A 218 20.39 -22.06 -4.76
N ASN A 219 20.13 -21.78 -6.05
CA ASN A 219 20.23 -20.47 -6.69
C ASN A 219 18.88 -19.75 -6.94
N SER A 220 17.78 -20.20 -6.34
CA SER A 220 16.51 -19.46 -6.35
C SER A 220 16.60 -18.27 -5.39
N SER A 221 17.20 -17.17 -5.84
CA SER A 221 17.26 -15.90 -5.08
C SER A 221 15.87 -15.22 -5.04
N ILE A 222 14.92 -15.88 -4.38
CA ILE A 222 13.65 -15.27 -4.00
C ILE A 222 13.97 -14.23 -2.94
N SER A 223 13.73 -12.95 -3.25
CA SER A 223 14.02 -11.87 -2.32
C SER A 223 13.20 -12.00 -1.03
N PRO A 224 13.69 -11.52 0.12
CA PRO A 224 12.91 -11.43 1.36
C PRO A 224 11.52 -10.81 1.16
N ALA A 225 11.44 -9.71 0.41
CA ALA A 225 10.17 -9.06 0.09
C ALA A 225 9.22 -9.96 -0.72
N SER A 226 9.74 -10.83 -1.57
CA SER A 226 8.93 -11.81 -2.30
C SER A 226 8.43 -12.94 -1.40
N LEU A 227 9.24 -13.42 -0.44
CA LEU A 227 8.82 -14.46 0.51
C LEU A 227 7.63 -14.00 1.37
N GLY A 228 7.68 -12.76 1.88
CA GLY A 228 6.56 -12.20 2.65
C GLY A 228 5.28 -12.06 1.81
N ARG A 229 5.40 -11.59 0.57
CA ARG A 229 4.26 -11.49 -0.37
C ARG A 229 3.68 -12.86 -0.74
N LEU A 230 4.52 -13.86 -0.98
CA LEU A 230 4.09 -15.24 -1.26
C LEU A 230 3.31 -15.83 -0.09
N HIS A 231 3.76 -15.59 1.16
CA HIS A 231 2.99 -16.00 2.34
C HIS A 231 1.61 -15.32 2.38
N GLN A 232 1.54 -14.02 2.10
CA GLN A 232 0.25 -13.33 2.05
C GLN A 232 -0.65 -13.80 0.89
N ILE A 233 -0.08 -14.22 -0.24
CA ILE A 233 -0.82 -14.87 -1.33
C ILE A 233 -1.33 -16.25 -0.89
N GLU A 234 -0.52 -17.05 -0.17
CA GLU A 234 -0.98 -18.33 0.41
C GLU A 234 -2.20 -18.13 1.31
N LEU A 235 -2.16 -17.10 2.17
CA LEU A 235 -3.28 -16.77 3.03
C LEU A 235 -4.52 -16.38 2.21
N TRP A 236 -4.37 -15.74 1.05
CA TRP A 236 -5.50 -15.44 0.15
C TRP A 236 -6.19 -16.72 -0.36
N PHE A 237 -5.45 -17.77 -0.66
CA PHE A 237 -6.03 -19.08 -1.02
C PHE A 237 -6.74 -19.71 0.18
N LEU A 238 -6.14 -19.62 1.38
CA LEU A 238 -6.72 -20.13 2.61
C LEU A 238 -8.04 -19.44 2.98
N GLU A 239 -8.12 -18.10 2.84
CA GLU A 239 -9.36 -17.31 3.01
C GLU A 239 -10.52 -17.84 2.15
N ARG A 240 -10.20 -18.47 1.01
CA ARG A 240 -11.17 -18.98 0.03
C ARG A 240 -11.41 -20.48 0.12
N SER A 241 -10.76 -21.16 1.06
CA SER A 241 -10.71 -22.63 1.08
C SER A 241 -10.26 -23.21 -0.28
N ALA A 242 -9.39 -22.49 -0.99
CA ALA A 242 -8.88 -22.87 -2.29
C ALA A 242 -7.52 -23.57 -2.16
N VAL A 243 -7.21 -24.44 -3.12
CA VAL A 243 -5.91 -25.12 -3.16
C VAL A 243 -4.86 -24.15 -3.68
N SER A 244 -3.80 -23.96 -2.90
CA SER A 244 -2.65 -23.18 -3.34
C SER A 244 -1.82 -23.94 -4.36
N PRO A 245 -1.34 -23.28 -5.43
CA PRO A 245 -0.45 -23.90 -6.39
C PRO A 245 1.02 -23.95 -5.92
N LEU A 246 1.34 -23.38 -4.75
CA LEU A 246 2.70 -23.39 -4.23
C LEU A 246 3.07 -24.75 -3.63
N SER A 247 4.28 -25.22 -3.95
CA SER A 247 4.82 -26.43 -3.35
C SER A 247 4.90 -26.32 -1.83
N ALA A 248 4.73 -27.45 -1.13
CA ALA A 248 4.81 -27.49 0.34
C ALA A 248 6.13 -26.91 0.89
N ALA A 249 7.24 -27.20 0.22
CA ALA A 249 8.55 -26.67 0.58
C ALA A 249 8.63 -25.13 0.44
N LEU A 250 8.07 -24.56 -0.63
CA LEU A 250 8.05 -23.10 -0.79
C LEU A 250 7.11 -22.44 0.24
N ARG A 251 5.96 -23.06 0.53
CA ARG A 251 5.03 -22.56 1.56
C ARG A 251 5.69 -22.52 2.93
N GLU A 252 6.40 -23.58 3.31
CA GLU A 252 7.14 -23.62 4.57
C GLU A 252 8.25 -22.55 4.63
N ARG A 253 9.03 -22.40 3.54
CA ARG A 253 10.04 -21.34 3.44
C ARG A 253 9.43 -19.93 3.60
N CYS A 254 8.30 -19.68 2.95
CA CYS A 254 7.60 -18.39 3.04
C CYS A 254 7.07 -18.13 4.45
N ARG A 255 6.43 -19.13 5.06
CA ARG A 255 5.92 -19.07 6.44
C ARG A 255 7.04 -18.82 7.44
N ALA A 256 8.13 -19.57 7.37
CA ALA A 256 9.29 -19.41 8.24
C ALA A 256 9.90 -18.01 8.12
N HIS A 257 10.04 -17.48 6.90
CA HIS A 257 10.48 -16.10 6.68
C HIS A 257 9.51 -15.10 7.32
N PHE A 258 8.21 -15.28 7.09
CA PHE A 258 7.17 -14.39 7.61
C PHE A 258 7.20 -14.33 9.14
N VAL A 259 7.22 -15.49 9.83
CA VAL A 259 7.35 -15.57 11.29
C VAL A 259 8.58 -14.80 11.79
N ARG A 260 9.73 -14.97 11.14
CA ARG A 260 10.95 -14.26 11.53
C ARG A 260 10.81 -12.75 11.40
N THR A 261 10.15 -12.26 10.35
CA THR A 261 9.96 -10.81 10.14
C THR A 261 8.95 -10.16 11.07
N GLN A 262 7.97 -10.91 11.57
CA GLN A 262 6.96 -10.39 12.51
C GLN A 262 7.50 -10.15 13.92
N ARG A 263 8.62 -10.79 14.31
CA ARG A 263 9.18 -10.75 15.67
C ARG A 263 10.26 -9.68 15.91
N VAL A 264 10.47 -8.76 14.96
CA VAL A 264 11.69 -7.92 14.93
C VAL A 264 11.48 -6.50 15.49
N ALA A 265 10.25 -6.01 15.60
CA ALA A 265 10.00 -4.65 16.07
C ALA A 265 9.63 -4.66 17.56
N ALA A 266 10.34 -3.88 18.38
CA ALA A 266 9.91 -3.64 19.76
C ALA A 266 8.56 -2.90 19.77
N PRO A 267 7.64 -3.21 20.70
CA PRO A 267 6.38 -2.50 20.83
C PRO A 267 6.60 -0.99 21.02
N SER A 268 5.87 -0.17 20.26
CA SER A 268 5.83 1.28 20.44
C SER A 268 5.21 1.66 21.78
N ALA A 269 5.49 2.88 22.26
CA ALA A 269 4.91 3.41 23.49
C ALA A 269 3.36 3.34 23.50
N MET A 270 2.73 3.65 22.36
CA MET A 270 1.27 3.50 22.22
C MET A 270 0.82 2.04 22.36
N GLN A 271 1.53 1.09 21.75
CA GLN A 271 1.22 -0.34 21.89
C GLN A 271 1.31 -0.79 23.35
N GLN A 272 2.32 -0.34 24.09
CA GLN A 272 2.50 -0.66 25.51
C GLN A 272 1.37 -0.06 26.36
N GLU A 273 0.99 1.19 26.12
CA GLU A 273 -0.09 1.83 26.87
C GLU A 273 -1.44 1.18 26.62
N VAL A 274 -1.79 0.90 25.35
CA VAL A 274 -3.02 0.19 25.00
C VAL A 274 -3.02 -1.21 25.62
N PHE A 275 -1.88 -1.91 25.61
CA PHE A 275 -1.76 -3.21 26.27
C PHE A 275 -1.99 -3.12 27.78
N HIS A 276 -1.40 -2.14 28.46
CA HIS A 276 -1.60 -1.97 29.89
C HIS A 276 -3.06 -1.70 30.24
N ALA A 277 -3.71 -0.80 29.50
CA ALA A 277 -5.14 -0.54 29.67
C ALA A 277 -5.98 -1.80 29.41
N LEU A 278 -5.67 -2.57 28.36
CA LEU A 278 -6.36 -3.84 28.08
C LEU A 278 -6.10 -4.90 29.15
N ARG A 279 -4.91 -4.96 29.72
CA ARG A 279 -4.56 -5.92 30.78
C ARG A 279 -5.31 -5.64 32.08
N ASP A 280 -5.54 -4.37 32.39
CA ASP A 280 -6.34 -3.96 33.55
C ASP A 280 -7.83 -4.31 33.35
N MET A 281 -8.29 -4.37 32.10
CA MET A 281 -9.64 -4.83 31.74
C MET A 281 -9.77 -6.35 31.63
N CYS A 282 -8.73 -7.01 31.12
CA CYS A 282 -8.72 -8.40 30.70
C CYS A 282 -7.39 -9.04 31.13
N THR A 283 -7.42 -9.88 32.17
CA THR A 283 -6.22 -10.57 32.67
C THR A 283 -5.58 -11.53 31.65
N SER A 284 -6.34 -11.94 30.63
CA SER A 284 -5.89 -12.77 29.52
C SER A 284 -5.06 -12.03 28.46
N ALA A 285 -4.83 -10.72 28.61
CA ALA A 285 -4.14 -9.90 27.61
C ALA A 285 -2.72 -10.40 27.34
N THR A 286 -2.39 -10.65 26.09
CA THR A 286 -1.06 -11.09 25.64
C THR A 286 -0.53 -10.21 24.52
N HIS A 287 0.73 -9.79 24.65
CA HIS A 287 1.43 -8.99 23.63
C HIS A 287 1.88 -9.85 22.44
N GLU A 288 1.85 -9.27 21.25
CA GLU A 288 2.44 -9.83 20.01
C GLU A 288 2.07 -11.29 19.79
N ALA A 289 0.77 -11.59 19.94
CA ALA A 289 0.29 -12.96 19.86
C ALA A 289 0.40 -13.45 18.40
N VAL A 290 1.34 -14.36 18.17
CA VAL A 290 1.50 -15.00 16.86
C VAL A 290 0.34 -15.97 16.64
N THR A 291 -0.40 -15.74 15.57
CA THR A 291 -1.50 -16.58 15.09
C THR A 291 -0.97 -17.86 14.45
N ASP A 292 -1.84 -18.84 14.27
CA ASP A 292 -1.59 -20.05 13.48
C ASP A 292 -1.18 -19.75 12.03
N THR A 293 -1.68 -18.65 11.46
CA THR A 293 -1.36 -18.15 10.12
C THR A 293 -0.04 -17.38 10.03
N ALA A 294 0.75 -17.36 11.11
CA ALA A 294 2.01 -16.63 11.26
C ALA A 294 1.92 -15.09 11.27
N TYR A 295 0.72 -14.50 11.16
CA TYR A 295 0.54 -13.10 11.54
C TYR A 295 0.78 -12.89 13.04
N SER A 296 1.23 -11.70 13.42
CA SER A 296 1.21 -11.23 14.81
C SER A 296 0.09 -10.19 14.97
N VAL A 297 -0.74 -10.36 16.00
CA VAL A 297 -1.66 -9.30 16.47
C VAL A 297 -0.99 -8.57 17.63
N ASP A 298 -1.15 -7.25 17.72
CA ASP A 298 -0.42 -6.45 18.72
C ASP A 298 -0.79 -6.83 20.15
N VAL A 299 -2.08 -7.06 20.39
CA VAL A 299 -2.60 -7.61 21.65
C VAL A 299 -3.70 -8.63 21.35
N ALA A 300 -3.70 -9.77 22.02
CA ALA A 300 -4.84 -10.68 22.05
C ALA A 300 -5.49 -10.70 23.44
N VAL A 301 -6.81 -10.59 23.49
CA VAL A 301 -7.61 -10.61 24.72
C VAL A 301 -8.78 -11.58 24.60
N GLU A 302 -9.30 -12.03 25.74
CA GLU A 302 -10.60 -12.69 25.83
C GLU A 302 -11.59 -11.66 26.37
N TRP A 303 -12.58 -11.29 25.55
CA TRP A 303 -13.60 -10.32 25.89
C TRP A 303 -14.97 -11.00 25.78
N LYS A 304 -15.72 -11.03 26.88
CA LYS A 304 -17.04 -11.70 26.95
C LYS A 304 -17.01 -13.15 26.43
N GLY A 305 -15.94 -13.89 26.75
CA GLY A 305 -15.75 -15.28 26.32
C GLY A 305 -15.33 -15.46 24.85
N VAL A 306 -15.04 -14.37 24.14
CA VAL A 306 -14.63 -14.39 22.73
C VAL A 306 -13.19 -13.91 22.61
N ARG A 307 -12.38 -14.61 21.83
CA ARG A 307 -11.01 -14.18 21.52
C ARG A 307 -11.04 -13.02 20.53
N VAL A 308 -10.45 -11.89 20.92
CA VAL A 308 -10.34 -10.68 20.11
C VAL A 308 -8.86 -10.33 19.92
N GLY A 309 -8.47 -10.12 18.67
CA GLY A 309 -7.20 -9.50 18.31
C GLY A 309 -7.36 -7.98 18.26
N VAL A 310 -6.40 -7.25 18.81
CA VAL A 310 -6.34 -5.80 18.81
C VAL A 310 -5.13 -5.37 18.01
N GLU A 311 -5.36 -4.56 16.97
CA GLU A 311 -4.33 -3.87 16.19
C GLU A 311 -4.23 -2.42 16.67
N VAL A 312 -3.04 -2.02 17.11
CA VAL A 312 -2.71 -0.67 17.55
C VAL A 312 -2.11 0.08 16.38
N ASP A 313 -2.96 0.83 15.70
CA ASP A 313 -2.61 1.39 14.41
C ASP A 313 -1.89 2.73 14.53
N GLY A 314 -0.56 2.66 14.59
CA GLY A 314 0.32 3.82 14.48
C GLY A 314 0.34 4.46 13.08
N PRO A 315 1.05 5.60 12.90
CA PRO A 315 1.10 6.36 11.65
C PRO A 315 1.53 5.53 10.43
N SER A 316 2.44 4.56 10.63
CA SER A 316 2.96 3.71 9.57
C SER A 316 1.92 2.79 8.93
N HIS A 317 0.73 2.64 9.54
CA HIS A 317 -0.37 1.85 8.98
C HIS A 317 -1.23 2.64 7.99
N TYR A 318 -1.03 3.95 7.91
CA TYR A 318 -1.83 4.88 7.09
C TYR A 318 -0.97 5.59 6.05
N LEU A 319 -1.61 6.08 4.99
CA LEU A 319 -0.98 7.03 4.08
C LEU A 319 -0.66 8.32 4.84
N ALA A 320 0.51 8.88 4.54
CA ALA A 320 1.05 10.06 5.18
C ALA A 320 0.01 11.18 5.27
N HIS A 321 -0.17 11.71 6.48
CA HIS A 321 -1.10 12.78 6.81
C HIS A 321 -2.58 12.48 6.52
N THR A 322 -2.97 11.20 6.49
CA THR A 322 -4.37 10.82 6.30
C THR A 322 -4.79 9.72 7.26
N ARG A 323 -6.10 9.41 7.26
CA ARG A 323 -6.69 8.25 7.95
C ARG A 323 -6.91 7.07 7.00
N ILE A 324 -6.28 7.09 5.83
CA ILE A 324 -6.42 6.07 4.78
C ILE A 324 -5.44 4.94 5.07
N PRO A 325 -5.90 3.71 5.39
CA PRO A 325 -4.99 2.59 5.63
C PRO A 325 -4.23 2.23 4.35
N LYS A 326 -2.98 1.78 4.49
CA LYS A 326 -2.20 1.22 3.38
C LYS A 326 -2.82 -0.10 2.92
N GLY A 327 -2.55 -0.52 1.68
CA GLY A 327 -3.06 -1.80 1.18
C GLY A 327 -2.57 -3.01 1.98
N ALA A 328 -1.34 -2.96 2.50
CA ALA A 328 -0.82 -4.02 3.38
C ALA A 328 -1.60 -4.11 4.71
N THR A 329 -1.97 -2.97 5.29
CA THR A 329 -2.84 -2.89 6.48
C THR A 329 -4.22 -3.46 6.18
N MET A 330 -4.82 -3.06 5.05
CA MET A 330 -6.11 -3.59 4.61
C MET A 330 -6.08 -5.11 4.43
N LEU A 331 -5.03 -5.64 3.78
CA LEU A 331 -4.84 -7.07 3.55
C LEU A 331 -4.70 -7.85 4.85
N LYS A 332 -3.85 -7.40 5.77
CA LYS A 332 -3.66 -8.04 7.09
C LYS A 332 -4.99 -8.14 7.84
N ARG A 333 -5.73 -7.03 7.93
CA ARG A 333 -7.02 -6.99 8.65
C ARG A 333 -8.06 -7.91 8.02
N ARG A 334 -8.15 -7.93 6.68
CA ARG A 334 -9.05 -8.85 5.97
C ARG A 334 -8.69 -10.31 6.27
N GLN A 335 -7.41 -10.66 6.15
CA GLN A 335 -6.92 -12.02 6.36
C GLN A 335 -7.14 -12.51 7.78
N LEU A 336 -6.85 -11.70 8.79
CA LEU A 336 -7.13 -12.05 10.18
C LEU A 336 -8.62 -12.36 10.38
N ARG A 337 -9.51 -11.50 9.87
CA ARG A 337 -10.96 -11.67 10.01
C ARG A 337 -11.49 -12.90 9.29
N ALA A 338 -11.10 -13.06 8.03
CA ALA A 338 -11.51 -14.21 7.21
C ALA A 338 -11.01 -15.54 7.79
N LEU A 339 -9.91 -15.50 8.57
CA LEU A 339 -9.32 -16.66 9.23
C LEU A 339 -9.73 -16.74 10.72
N GLY A 340 -10.90 -16.20 11.06
CA GLY A 340 -11.60 -16.47 12.33
C GLY A 340 -11.30 -15.51 13.47
N TRP A 341 -10.54 -14.43 13.25
CA TRP A 341 -10.30 -13.44 14.30
C TRP A 341 -11.36 -12.34 14.33
N HIS A 342 -11.93 -12.11 15.51
CA HIS A 342 -12.58 -10.84 15.82
C HIS A 342 -11.48 -9.79 15.99
N LEU A 343 -11.51 -8.73 15.19
CA LEU A 343 -10.41 -7.77 15.12
C LEU A 343 -10.87 -6.35 15.46
N ALA A 344 -10.34 -5.82 16.55
CA ALA A 344 -10.47 -4.42 16.94
C ALA A 344 -9.27 -3.61 16.42
N SER A 345 -9.53 -2.48 15.79
CA SER A 345 -8.50 -1.51 15.37
C SER A 345 -8.57 -0.30 16.29
N ILE A 346 -7.42 0.07 16.84
CA ILE A 346 -7.21 1.21 17.74
C ILE A 346 -6.33 2.23 17.00
N PRO A 347 -6.92 3.20 16.28
CA PRO A 347 -6.14 4.21 15.59
C PRO A 347 -5.48 5.18 16.56
N LEU A 348 -4.28 5.61 16.21
CA LEU A 348 -3.50 6.61 16.93
C LEU A 348 -4.29 7.87 17.33
N TRP A 349 -5.09 8.43 16.43
CA TRP A 349 -5.82 9.68 16.70
C TRP A 349 -6.97 9.49 17.69
N GLU A 350 -7.68 8.36 17.63
CA GLU A 350 -8.76 8.07 18.58
C GLU A 350 -8.17 7.79 19.96
N TRP A 351 -7.06 7.03 20.01
CA TRP A 351 -6.36 6.79 21.26
C TRP A 351 -5.82 8.09 21.87
N ALA A 352 -5.18 8.95 21.07
CA ALA A 352 -4.66 10.23 21.53
C ALA A 352 -5.76 11.15 22.10
N GLU A 353 -6.94 11.17 21.48
CA GLU A 353 -8.10 11.94 21.97
C GLU A 353 -8.58 11.42 23.33
N VAL A 354 -8.74 10.10 23.48
CA VAL A 354 -9.18 9.46 24.73
C VAL A 354 -8.11 9.56 25.82
N ALA A 355 -6.85 9.45 25.44
CA ALA A 355 -5.68 9.67 26.30
C ALA A 355 -5.35 11.17 26.45
N GLY A 356 -6.31 12.09 26.26
CA GLY A 356 -6.16 13.51 26.61
C GLY A 356 -5.01 14.27 25.93
N VAL A 357 -4.42 13.73 24.86
CA VAL A 357 -3.34 14.35 24.10
C VAL A 357 -3.96 15.32 23.08
N LYS A 358 -4.00 16.61 23.43
CA LYS A 358 -4.54 17.66 22.56
C LYS A 358 -3.59 18.01 21.41
N HIS A 359 -3.67 17.43 20.21
CA HIS A 359 -2.90 17.95 19.05
C HIS A 359 -3.61 17.82 17.68
N GLY A 360 -3.29 18.78 16.79
CA GLY A 360 -3.76 18.85 15.41
C GLY A 360 -3.07 17.86 14.47
N PHE A 361 -3.80 17.40 13.46
CA PHE A 361 -3.45 16.32 12.53
C PHE A 361 -2.32 16.66 11.53
N GLU A 362 -1.73 17.86 11.62
CA GLU A 362 -0.89 18.46 10.56
C GLU A 362 0.63 18.21 10.70
N ALA A 363 1.11 17.57 11.77
CA ALA A 363 2.56 17.39 11.97
C ALA A 363 3.15 16.31 11.04
N PRO A 364 4.33 16.52 10.41
CA PRO A 364 4.86 15.63 9.37
C PRO A 364 5.23 14.21 9.81
N ARG A 365 5.33 13.98 11.12
CA ARG A 365 5.44 12.66 11.73
C ARG A 365 4.78 12.79 13.08
N PHE A 366 3.49 12.48 13.18
CA PHE A 366 2.86 12.37 14.49
C PHE A 366 3.61 11.29 15.26
N ARG A 367 4.44 11.69 16.23
CA ARG A 367 4.97 10.78 17.23
C ARG A 367 4.02 10.84 18.40
N TYR A 368 3.47 9.68 18.73
CA TYR A 368 2.82 9.53 20.03
C TYR A 368 3.81 9.96 21.11
N ARG A 369 3.43 10.94 21.92
CA ARG A 369 4.19 11.36 23.09
C ARG A 369 3.34 10.96 24.29
N GLU A 370 3.97 10.29 25.25
CA GLU A 370 3.30 9.97 26.51
C GLU A 370 2.66 11.24 27.08
N PRO A 371 1.38 11.18 27.47
CA PRO A 371 0.76 12.30 28.13
C PRO A 371 1.50 12.61 29.44
N ALA A 372 1.60 13.89 29.78
CA ALA A 372 2.03 14.29 31.12
C ALA A 372 1.09 13.66 32.16
N GLU A 373 1.62 13.28 33.33
CA GLU A 373 0.98 12.57 34.46
C GLU A 373 -0.24 13.28 35.10
N SER A 374 -1.04 14.02 34.33
CA SER A 374 -2.42 14.30 34.70
C SER A 374 -3.17 12.98 34.70
N ARG A 375 -3.83 12.65 35.81
CA ARG A 375 -4.80 11.55 35.95
C ARG A 375 -5.86 11.64 34.85
N GLN A 376 -5.54 11.10 33.68
CA GLN A 376 -6.47 10.99 32.57
C GLN A 376 -7.59 10.04 32.95
N ASP A 377 -8.75 10.24 32.35
CA ASP A 377 -9.96 9.49 32.63
C ASP A 377 -9.76 8.03 32.18
N GLU A 378 -9.16 7.19 33.05
CA GLU A 378 -9.02 5.75 32.84
C GLU A 378 -10.37 5.11 32.52
N ALA A 379 -11.47 5.67 33.03
CA ALA A 379 -12.80 5.23 32.66
C ALA A 379 -13.16 5.59 31.20
N ALA A 380 -12.62 6.66 30.62
CA ALA A 380 -12.74 6.94 29.19
C ALA A 380 -11.95 5.94 28.33
N LYS A 381 -10.70 5.63 28.70
CA LYS A 381 -9.90 4.58 28.05
C LYS A 381 -10.62 3.24 28.09
N PHE A 382 -11.15 2.87 29.26
CA PHE A 382 -11.97 1.67 29.44
C PHE A 382 -13.20 1.66 28.53
N ARG A 383 -14.02 2.72 28.56
CA ARG A 383 -15.25 2.81 27.74
C ARG A 383 -14.93 2.71 26.25
N TYR A 384 -13.87 3.37 25.80
CA TYR A 384 -13.42 3.32 24.42
C TYR A 384 -12.96 1.91 24.00
N LEU A 385 -12.09 1.28 24.79
CA LEU A 385 -11.61 -0.08 24.50
C LEU A 385 -12.75 -1.10 24.53
N ALA A 386 -13.63 -1.05 25.54
CA ALA A 386 -14.80 -1.92 25.65
C ALA A 386 -15.70 -1.78 24.41
N SER A 387 -15.96 -0.54 23.95
CA SER A 387 -16.71 -0.29 22.73
C SER A 387 -16.04 -0.88 21.49
N LYS A 388 -14.71 -0.81 21.38
CA LYS A 388 -13.95 -1.39 20.25
C LYS A 388 -13.99 -2.92 20.24
N LEU A 389 -13.87 -3.54 21.41
CA LEU A 389 -13.97 -4.99 21.56
C LEU A 389 -15.39 -5.48 21.25
N ASP A 390 -16.42 -4.77 21.73
CA ASP A 390 -17.82 -5.09 21.44
C ASP A 390 -18.13 -5.01 19.93
N LEU A 391 -17.69 -3.94 19.26
CA LEU A 391 -17.85 -3.80 17.80
C LEU A 391 -17.13 -4.92 17.02
N ALA A 392 -15.96 -5.36 17.49
CA ALA A 392 -15.21 -6.45 16.88
C ALA A 392 -15.95 -7.80 17.00
N ILE A 393 -16.60 -8.05 18.13
CA ILE A 393 -17.42 -9.25 18.34
C ILE A 393 -18.67 -9.22 17.46
N GLU A 394 -19.34 -8.07 17.35
CA GLU A 394 -20.52 -7.89 16.50
C GLU A 394 -20.22 -8.07 14.99
N GLY A 395 -18.94 -8.20 14.61
CA GLY A 395 -18.51 -8.30 13.22
C GLY A 395 -18.70 -7.00 12.43
N ARG A 396 -18.95 -5.88 13.11
CA ARG A 396 -19.09 -4.57 12.47
C ARG A 396 -17.69 -4.02 12.19
N PRO A 397 -17.31 -3.78 10.91
CA PRO A 397 -16.09 -3.06 10.66
C PRO A 397 -16.20 -1.67 11.30
N PRO A 398 -15.11 -1.13 11.87
CA PRO A 398 -15.15 0.22 12.42
C PRO A 398 -15.59 1.23 11.35
N PRO A 399 -16.23 2.35 11.72
CA PRO A 399 -16.90 3.27 10.78
C PRO A 399 -16.02 3.76 9.61
N PHE A 400 -14.71 3.83 9.82
CA PHE A 400 -13.75 4.27 8.80
C PHE A 400 -13.43 3.20 7.73
N GLU A 401 -13.60 1.91 8.01
CA GLU A 401 -13.36 0.84 7.04
C GLU A 401 -14.51 0.67 6.04
N THR A 402 -15.72 1.13 6.41
CA THR A 402 -16.91 1.03 5.57
C THR A 402 -16.78 1.86 4.29
N VAL A 403 -16.00 2.95 4.30
CA VAL A 403 -15.75 3.82 3.13
C VAL A 403 -14.90 3.10 2.07
N TYR A 404 -13.97 2.22 2.48
CA TYR A 404 -13.14 1.43 1.56
C TYR A 404 -13.87 0.21 1.02
N SER A 405 -14.78 -0.36 1.81
CA SER A 405 -15.61 -1.50 1.44
C SER A 405 -16.47 -1.22 0.20
N GLY A 406 -16.89 0.05 0.00
CA GLY A 406 -17.66 0.46 -1.18
C GLY A 406 -16.99 0.14 -2.53
N TYR A 407 -15.66 0.11 -2.58
CA TYR A 407 -14.91 -0.25 -3.78
C TYR A 407 -14.54 -1.74 -3.87
N ILE A 408 -14.52 -2.47 -2.75
CA ILE A 408 -14.16 -3.91 -2.71
C ILE A 408 -15.40 -4.79 -2.92
N VAL A 409 -16.59 -4.38 -2.45
CA VAL A 409 -17.81 -5.22 -2.47
C VAL A 409 -18.46 -5.32 -3.84
N GLN A 410 -18.15 -4.43 -4.79
CA GLN A 410 -18.71 -4.52 -6.15
C GLN A 410 -18.14 -5.67 -6.98
N GLY A 411 -16.99 -6.24 -6.62
CA GLY A 411 -16.37 -7.33 -7.38
C GLY A 411 -16.95 -8.74 -7.13
N ASN A 412 -17.74 -8.93 -6.07
CA ASN A 412 -18.16 -10.28 -5.64
C ASN A 412 -19.66 -10.57 -5.84
N ARG A 413 -20.47 -9.56 -6.21
CA ARG A 413 -21.91 -9.77 -6.48
C ARG A 413 -22.19 -10.37 -7.87
N ASP A 414 -21.29 -10.19 -8.83
CA ASP A 414 -21.50 -10.69 -10.20
C ASP A 414 -21.16 -12.18 -10.37
N ALA A 415 -20.44 -12.80 -9.42
CA ALA A 415 -20.11 -14.23 -9.44
C ALA A 415 -21.17 -15.12 -8.75
N ALA A 416 -21.98 -14.56 -7.84
CA ALA A 416 -22.99 -15.31 -7.08
C ALA A 416 -24.40 -15.29 -7.72
N GLY A 417 -24.65 -14.43 -8.72
CA GLY A 417 -25.97 -14.26 -9.35
C GLY A 417 -26.32 -15.22 -10.50
N ARG A 418 -25.42 -16.14 -10.90
CA ARG A 418 -25.65 -17.08 -12.01
C ARG A 418 -25.57 -18.54 -11.59
N ARG A 419 -26.22 -18.93 -10.48
CA ARG A 419 -26.58 -20.33 -10.20
C ARG A 419 -27.90 -20.37 -9.43
N GLY A 420 -29.00 -20.44 -10.15
CA GLY A 420 -30.32 -20.68 -9.57
C GLY A 420 -31.45 -20.44 -10.56
N GLY A 421 -31.93 -21.50 -11.22
CA GLY A 421 -33.16 -21.44 -12.01
C GLY A 421 -33.07 -22.21 -13.32
N GLY A 422 -33.14 -23.54 -13.26
CA GLY A 422 -33.19 -24.40 -14.44
C GLY A 422 -33.69 -25.80 -14.08
N GLY A 423 -34.77 -25.87 -13.31
CA GLY A 423 -35.48 -27.10 -12.97
C GLY A 423 -36.65 -27.33 -13.91
N SER A 424 -36.63 -28.48 -14.57
CA SER A 424 -37.58 -29.00 -15.55
C SER A 424 -39.00 -29.23 -15.01
N SER A 425 -40.01 -28.81 -15.78
CA SER A 425 -41.27 -29.52 -16.04
C SER A 425 -41.86 -28.89 -17.31
N GLY A 426 -42.39 -29.58 -18.32
CA GLY A 426 -42.94 -30.92 -18.38
C GLY A 426 -44.41 -30.84 -18.78
N GLY A 427 -44.68 -30.75 -20.10
CA GLY A 427 -45.91 -31.28 -20.71
C GLY A 427 -47.15 -30.38 -20.81
N GLY A 428 -47.64 -30.24 -22.04
CA GLY A 428 -49.06 -30.50 -22.35
C GLY A 428 -49.97 -29.30 -22.71
N GLY A 429 -50.33 -29.22 -23.99
CA GLY A 429 -51.74 -29.09 -24.38
C GLY A 429 -52.34 -27.71 -24.67
N GLY A 430 -52.47 -27.38 -25.96
CA GLY A 430 -53.78 -27.21 -26.62
C GLY A 430 -54.62 -25.95 -26.39
N GLY A 431 -55.01 -25.32 -27.51
CA GLY A 431 -56.13 -24.36 -27.64
C GLY A 431 -55.74 -22.92 -27.33
N GLY A 432 -56.00 -21.90 -28.15
CA GLY A 432 -57.06 -21.71 -29.13
C GLY A 432 -57.75 -20.37 -28.83
N SER A 433 -57.89 -19.54 -29.87
CA SER A 433 -58.76 -18.34 -29.99
C SER A 433 -58.43 -17.06 -29.19
N GLY A 434 -58.42 -15.94 -29.92
CA GLY A 434 -58.40 -14.57 -29.42
C GLY A 434 -57.67 -13.62 -30.35
#